data_AF-A0A2X0IN99-F1
#
_entry.id   AF-A0A2X0IN99-F1
#
_cell.length_a   1.000
_cell.length_b   1.000
_cell.length_c   1.000
_cell.angle_alpha   90.00
_cell.angle_beta   90.00
_cell.angle_gamma   90.00
#
_symmetry.space_group_name_H-M   'P 1'
#
loop_
_entity.id
_entity.type
_entity.pdbx_description
1 polymer ?
#
loop_
_entity_poly.entity_id
_entity_poly.type
_entity_poly.pdbx_seq_one_letter_code
_entity_poly.pdbx_strand_id
1 'polypeptide(L)'
;MSKFRLWRLLRTGALARTGAAAAIVLGALVTTGATTGPAQAAAQGPCDIYAAAGTPCVAAHSSTRALYGAYNGSLYQVKRASDGATKDIGLLSAGGYADAAAQDSFCAGTSCVITVIYDQSGKGNNLTDAPAGGAAGGPDNLANATAAPVSVGGHEAYGVYVAPGTGYRDDSTNGIATGDQPEGEYAIFDGSHYNGGCCFDYGNAETTNHDDGNGTMEAIYFGNIKVWGYGSGNGPWVMADQENGLFSGVNAGYNANDPSINDRFVTAIVKGEPNQWAIRSGNAQSGGLSTDYSGPRPNVSGYNPMHKEGAIILGIGGDNSNGATGTFYEGVMTSGYPSDATENAVQANITAAGYSTSTTGSTTGELHAVGAGKCLDVPNASTTAGTQVQIYSCWGGANQTWTHTAAGQLTVTDSGTTLCLDAYGQGTTNGTKAVEWPCNGQANQQWRLNSDGSVTGVQSGLCLDVNGASTADGALVQLWTCSGQSNQKWTLG
;
A
#
# COMPACT_ATOMS: atom_id res chain seq x y z
N MET A 1 -10.77 -35.45 77.01
CA MET A 1 -10.44 -36.89 77.22
C MET A 1 -9.93 -37.39 75.88
N SER A 2 -8.68 -37.76 75.60
CA SER A 2 -7.64 -38.52 76.32
C SER A 2 -6.25 -38.09 75.76
N LYS A 3 -5.38 -37.45 76.55
CA LYS A 3 -4.14 -37.97 77.19
C LYS A 3 -3.08 -38.65 76.28
N PHE A 4 -1.98 -37.90 76.07
CA PHE A 4 -0.55 -38.23 76.26
C PHE A 4 0.04 -39.55 75.74
N ARG A 5 1.13 -39.45 74.96
CA ARG A 5 2.47 -39.91 75.37
C ARG A 5 3.59 -39.34 74.48
N LEU A 6 4.68 -38.97 75.15
CA LEU A 6 5.87 -38.27 74.67
C LEU A 6 7.08 -39.14 75.02
N TRP A 7 7.89 -39.58 74.06
CA TRP A 7 9.23 -40.15 74.34
C TRP A 7 10.30 -39.51 73.45
N ARG A 8 11.39 -39.10 74.13
CA ARG A 8 12.60 -38.42 73.68
C ARG A 8 13.65 -39.42 73.17
N LEU A 9 14.51 -39.02 72.22
CA LEU A 9 15.96 -38.77 72.38
C LEU A 9 16.76 -38.95 71.08
N LEU A 10 17.75 -38.07 70.94
CA LEU A 10 18.70 -37.87 69.86
C LEU A 10 19.62 -39.08 69.59
N ARG A 11 20.09 -39.21 68.35
CA ARG A 11 21.52 -39.43 68.05
C ARG A 11 21.88 -39.08 66.60
N THR A 12 23.04 -38.43 66.53
CA THR A 12 23.83 -37.92 65.41
C THR A 12 24.27 -38.97 64.41
N GLY A 13 24.36 -38.59 63.13
CA GLY A 13 25.03 -39.38 62.09
C GLY A 13 24.95 -38.70 60.73
N ALA A 14 25.91 -37.83 60.45
CA ALA A 14 26.11 -37.26 59.12
C ALA A 14 26.67 -38.33 58.16
N LEU A 15 26.09 -38.46 56.97
CA LEU A 15 26.81 -38.90 55.79
C LEU A 15 26.14 -38.36 54.52
N ALA A 16 26.96 -37.66 53.76
CA ALA A 16 26.63 -36.86 52.60
C ALA A 16 26.03 -37.68 51.46
N ARG A 17 25.02 -37.11 50.81
CA ARG A 17 24.75 -37.34 49.39
C ARG A 17 24.49 -36.02 48.71
N THR A 18 25.39 -35.72 47.78
CA THR A 18 25.38 -34.63 46.81
C THR A 18 24.09 -34.62 46.00
N GLY A 19 23.34 -33.53 46.08
CA GLY A 19 22.25 -33.19 45.17
C GLY A 19 22.29 -31.68 44.97
N ALA A 20 22.77 -31.25 43.80
CA ALA A 20 22.83 -29.85 43.44
C ALA A 20 21.42 -29.29 43.27
N ALA A 21 21.01 -28.39 44.15
CA ALA A 21 19.86 -27.51 43.95
C ALA A 21 20.40 -26.14 43.53
N ALA A 22 20.26 -25.81 42.25
CA ALA A 22 20.57 -24.49 41.72
C ALA A 22 19.55 -23.49 42.27
N ALA A 23 20.05 -22.45 42.94
CA ALA A 23 19.27 -21.33 43.41
C ALA A 23 18.77 -20.49 42.22
N ILE A 24 17.45 -20.27 42.17
CA ILE A 24 16.85 -19.25 41.30
C ILE A 24 17.16 -17.90 41.95
N VAL A 25 18.10 -17.16 41.37
CA VAL A 25 18.34 -15.75 41.69
C VAL A 25 17.43 -14.92 40.80
N LEU A 26 16.48 -14.19 41.41
CA LEU A 26 15.78 -13.09 40.76
C LEU A 26 16.80 -12.01 40.38
N GLY A 27 17.08 -11.85 39.09
CA GLY A 27 17.77 -10.70 38.53
C GLY A 27 16.76 -9.74 37.92
N ALA A 28 16.48 -8.65 38.60
CA ALA A 28 15.84 -7.48 38.00
C ALA A 28 16.86 -6.83 37.04
N LEU A 29 16.51 -6.68 35.76
CA LEU A 29 17.21 -5.79 34.84
C LEU A 29 16.26 -4.69 34.39
N VAL A 30 16.50 -3.49 34.89
CA VAL A 30 16.10 -2.24 34.27
C VAL A 30 17.27 -1.83 33.37
N THR A 31 17.03 -1.72 32.07
CA THR A 31 17.88 -0.95 31.16
C THR A 31 17.00 -0.10 30.27
N THR A 32 17.00 1.20 30.59
CA THR A 32 16.62 2.31 29.73
C THR A 32 17.60 2.45 28.56
N GLY A 33 17.08 2.68 27.35
CA GLY A 33 17.89 3.08 26.20
C GLY A 33 17.36 2.58 24.87
N ALA A 34 16.19 3.06 24.45
CA ALA A 34 15.74 2.90 23.07
C ALA A 34 16.60 3.81 22.17
N THR A 35 17.67 3.25 21.63
CA THR A 35 18.34 3.81 20.45
C THR A 35 17.52 3.44 19.23
N THR A 36 16.95 4.44 18.57
CA THR A 36 16.36 4.31 17.22
C THR A 36 17.48 4.01 16.23
N GLY A 37 17.77 2.73 16.01
CA GLY A 37 18.54 2.24 14.88
C GLY A 37 17.62 1.99 13.67
N PRO A 38 18.19 1.82 12.46
CA PRO A 38 17.39 1.51 11.27
C PRO A 38 16.65 0.19 11.48
N ALA A 39 15.39 0.14 11.03
CA ALA A 39 14.52 -1.02 11.16
C ALA A 39 15.22 -2.26 10.60
N GLN A 40 15.54 -3.23 11.47
CA GLN A 40 15.88 -4.57 11.03
C GLN A 40 14.62 -5.12 10.37
N ALA A 41 14.70 -5.42 9.08
CA ALA A 41 13.76 -6.32 8.42
C ALA A 41 13.52 -7.50 9.37
N ALA A 42 12.26 -7.81 9.65
CA ALA A 42 11.94 -9.01 10.41
C ALA A 42 12.68 -10.17 9.74
N ALA A 43 13.38 -11.00 10.53
CA ALA A 43 14.10 -12.17 9.99
C ALA A 43 13.19 -13.17 9.23
N GLN A 44 11.88 -12.90 9.22
CA GLN A 44 10.80 -13.65 8.62
C GLN A 44 9.87 -12.66 7.89
N GLY A 45 9.47 -12.99 6.66
CA GLY A 45 8.40 -12.31 5.92
C GLY A 45 7.03 -12.93 6.19
N PRO A 46 5.94 -12.37 5.63
CA PRO A 46 4.58 -12.91 5.74
C PRO A 46 4.49 -14.41 5.43
N CYS A 47 5.16 -14.88 4.37
CA CYS A 47 5.07 -16.29 3.99
C CYS A 47 5.86 -17.24 4.89
N ASP A 48 6.90 -16.76 5.58
CA ASP A 48 7.57 -17.56 6.61
C ASP A 48 6.64 -17.79 7.82
N ILE A 49 5.84 -16.77 8.18
CA ILE A 49 4.86 -16.84 9.27
C ILE A 49 3.75 -17.84 8.91
N TYR A 50 3.21 -17.74 7.70
CA TYR A 50 2.22 -18.68 7.18
C TYR A 50 2.74 -20.12 7.12
N ALA A 51 3.96 -20.33 6.61
CA ALA A 51 4.58 -21.64 6.56
C ALA A 51 4.81 -22.24 7.96
N ALA A 52 5.28 -21.44 8.91
CA ALA A 52 5.49 -21.87 10.30
C ALA A 52 4.18 -22.29 10.99
N ALA A 53 3.04 -21.75 10.56
CA ALA A 53 1.71 -22.08 11.07
C ALA A 53 1.04 -23.25 10.34
N GLY A 54 1.68 -23.84 9.32
CA GLY A 54 1.13 -24.97 8.57
C GLY A 54 0.14 -24.59 7.46
N THR A 55 0.04 -23.31 7.11
CA THR A 55 -0.77 -22.83 5.97
C THR A 55 0.11 -22.05 5.00
N PRO A 56 1.07 -22.71 4.31
CA PRO A 56 2.10 -22.03 3.54
C PRO A 56 1.52 -21.26 2.34
N CYS A 57 2.20 -20.18 1.97
CA CYS A 57 1.92 -19.49 0.71
C CYS A 57 2.13 -20.44 -0.48
N VAL A 58 1.19 -20.40 -1.42
CA VAL A 58 1.26 -21.05 -2.74
C VAL A 58 1.29 -20.03 -3.87
N ALA A 59 1.05 -18.76 -3.58
CA ALA A 59 1.41 -17.64 -4.43
C ALA A 59 1.78 -16.44 -3.55
N ALA A 60 2.79 -15.66 -3.95
CA ALA A 60 3.26 -14.51 -3.18
C ALA A 60 3.71 -13.38 -4.11
N HIS A 61 2.92 -12.32 -4.20
CA HIS A 61 3.11 -11.23 -5.15
C HIS A 61 3.36 -9.91 -4.43
N SER A 62 4.39 -9.18 -4.86
CA SER A 62 4.64 -7.82 -4.40
C SER A 62 5.56 -7.11 -5.37
N SER A 63 5.26 -5.85 -5.67
CA SER A 63 6.19 -4.95 -6.35
C SER A 63 7.00 -4.09 -5.37
N THR A 64 6.79 -4.24 -4.07
CA THR A 64 7.33 -3.32 -3.05
C THR A 64 8.38 -3.96 -2.15
N ARG A 65 8.23 -5.24 -1.76
CA ARG A 65 9.18 -5.94 -0.90
C ARG A 65 9.16 -7.45 -1.06
N ALA A 66 10.16 -8.10 -0.50
CA ALA A 66 10.16 -9.55 -0.33
C ALA A 66 9.13 -9.99 0.73
N LEU A 67 8.46 -11.11 0.46
CA LEU A 67 7.47 -11.74 1.33
C LEU A 67 8.00 -12.97 2.07
N TYR A 68 9.25 -13.36 1.78
CA TYR A 68 10.05 -14.29 2.55
C TYR A 68 11.37 -13.63 2.96
N GLY A 69 11.82 -13.87 4.19
CA GLY A 69 13.06 -13.30 4.72
C GLY A 69 14.32 -13.74 3.96
N ALA A 70 14.25 -14.86 3.23
CA ALA A 70 15.35 -15.37 2.41
C ALA A 70 15.19 -15.11 0.91
N TYR A 71 14.09 -14.47 0.46
CA TYR A 71 13.87 -14.24 -0.98
C TYR A 71 14.90 -13.26 -1.53
N ASN A 72 15.50 -13.60 -2.67
CA ASN A 72 16.52 -12.76 -3.33
C ASN A 72 16.33 -12.71 -4.85
N GLY A 73 15.13 -13.05 -5.32
CA GLY A 73 14.78 -13.03 -6.74
C GLY A 73 14.21 -11.68 -7.19
N SER A 74 13.77 -11.64 -8.44
CA SER A 74 13.05 -10.51 -9.02
C SER A 74 11.66 -10.38 -8.40
N LEU A 75 11.21 -9.16 -8.13
CA LEU A 75 9.85 -8.89 -7.63
C LEU A 75 8.86 -8.71 -8.78
N TYR A 76 9.27 -7.97 -9.81
CA TYR A 76 8.44 -7.69 -10.98
C TYR A 76 9.32 -7.34 -12.18
N GLN A 77 8.73 -7.30 -13.38
CA GLN A 77 9.39 -6.88 -14.62
C GLN A 77 8.75 -5.60 -15.13
N VAL A 78 9.56 -4.66 -15.61
CA VAL A 78 9.11 -3.47 -16.33
C VAL A 78 9.49 -3.53 -17.80
N LYS A 79 8.66 -2.93 -18.66
CA LYS A 79 8.93 -2.72 -20.08
C LYS A 79 8.86 -1.24 -20.41
N ARG A 80 9.91 -0.70 -21.02
CA ARG A 80 9.98 0.73 -21.37
C ARG A 80 9.42 1.00 -22.76
N ALA A 81 8.69 2.10 -22.91
CA ALA A 81 7.99 2.43 -24.15
C ALA A 81 8.91 2.87 -25.29
N SER A 82 10.11 3.40 -24.97
CA SER A 82 11.04 3.94 -25.96
C SER A 82 11.55 2.91 -26.97
N ASP A 83 11.76 1.67 -26.55
CA ASP A 83 12.32 0.61 -27.40
C ASP A 83 11.80 -0.81 -27.09
N GLY A 84 10.87 -0.95 -26.15
CA GLY A 84 10.29 -2.24 -25.76
C GLY A 84 11.23 -3.14 -24.96
N ALA A 85 12.41 -2.66 -24.54
CA ALA A 85 13.28 -3.43 -23.66
C ALA A 85 12.59 -3.70 -22.32
N THR A 86 12.93 -4.85 -21.72
CA THR A 86 12.45 -5.24 -20.38
C THR A 86 13.58 -5.26 -19.35
N LYS A 87 13.22 -5.08 -18.09
CA LYS A 87 14.13 -5.23 -16.95
C LYS A 87 13.39 -5.79 -15.75
N ASP A 88 13.97 -6.80 -15.13
CA ASP A 88 13.51 -7.30 -13.85
C ASP A 88 14.01 -6.39 -12.72
N ILE A 89 13.11 -6.04 -11.81
CA ILE A 89 13.40 -5.26 -10.62
C ILE A 89 13.51 -6.22 -9.44
N GLY A 90 14.71 -6.32 -8.90
CA GLY A 90 15.03 -7.14 -7.74
C GLY A 90 14.93 -6.36 -6.43
N LEU A 91 15.71 -6.81 -5.46
CA LEU A 91 15.73 -6.26 -4.11
C LEU A 91 17.05 -5.54 -3.84
N LEU A 92 17.01 -4.56 -2.93
CA LEU A 92 18.21 -3.93 -2.38
C LEU A 92 19.08 -4.94 -1.58
N SER A 93 18.43 -5.94 -0.98
CA SER A 93 19.06 -7.08 -0.30
C SER A 93 18.04 -8.20 -0.12
N ALA A 94 18.52 -9.44 0.12
CA ALA A 94 17.64 -10.58 0.37
C ALA A 94 16.65 -10.30 1.52
N GLY A 95 15.37 -10.61 1.32
CA GLY A 95 14.30 -10.33 2.27
C GLY A 95 13.95 -8.84 2.44
N GLY A 96 14.54 -7.96 1.62
CA GLY A 96 14.41 -6.51 1.75
C GLY A 96 13.34 -5.88 0.86
N TYR A 97 13.60 -4.65 0.44
CA TYR A 97 12.70 -3.81 -0.35
C TYR A 97 13.11 -3.78 -1.82
N ALA A 98 12.16 -3.43 -2.69
CA ALA A 98 12.41 -3.26 -4.12
C ALA A 98 13.53 -2.25 -4.42
N ASP A 99 14.33 -2.52 -5.46
CA ASP A 99 15.31 -1.57 -5.97
C ASP A 99 14.65 -0.56 -6.94
N ALA A 100 13.92 0.41 -6.36
CA ALA A 100 13.24 1.46 -7.14
C ALA A 100 14.21 2.27 -8.02
N ALA A 101 15.43 2.54 -7.53
CA ALA A 101 16.44 3.27 -8.30
C ALA A 101 16.84 2.54 -9.60
N ALA A 102 16.83 1.20 -9.59
CA ALA A 102 17.05 0.40 -10.79
C ALA A 102 15.92 0.51 -11.82
N GLN A 103 14.67 0.71 -11.37
CA GLN A 103 13.53 1.03 -12.23
C GLN A 103 13.68 2.44 -12.80
N ASP A 104 13.91 3.44 -11.96
CA ASP A 104 13.99 4.85 -12.38
C ASP A 104 15.08 5.05 -13.43
N SER A 105 16.25 4.45 -13.19
CA SER A 105 17.36 4.48 -14.14
C SER A 105 17.03 3.80 -15.48
N PHE A 106 16.20 2.75 -15.46
CA PHE A 106 15.81 2.02 -16.66
C PHE A 106 14.72 2.75 -17.47
N CYS A 107 13.81 3.41 -16.75
CA CYS A 107 12.66 4.14 -17.29
C CYS A 107 12.98 5.61 -17.59
N ALA A 108 14.19 6.08 -17.28
CA ALA A 108 14.60 7.46 -17.50
C ALA A 108 14.35 7.94 -18.95
N GLY A 109 13.66 9.07 -19.10
CA GLY A 109 13.35 9.67 -20.40
C GLY A 109 12.26 8.95 -21.20
N THR A 110 11.52 8.02 -20.58
CA THR A 110 10.40 7.29 -21.21
C THR A 110 9.37 6.87 -20.17
N SER A 111 8.29 6.20 -20.58
CA SER A 111 7.34 5.56 -19.68
C SER A 111 7.63 4.07 -19.56
N CYS A 112 7.24 3.49 -18.43
CA CYS A 112 7.34 2.05 -18.19
C CYS A 112 5.99 1.49 -17.74
N VAL A 113 5.74 0.25 -18.14
CA VAL A 113 4.63 -0.56 -17.62
C VAL A 113 5.18 -1.79 -16.92
N ILE A 114 4.46 -2.30 -15.91
CA ILE A 114 4.79 -3.55 -15.21
C ILE A 114 4.25 -4.71 -16.04
N THR A 115 5.11 -5.54 -16.62
CA THR A 115 4.71 -6.67 -17.48
C THR A 115 4.51 -7.98 -16.73
N VAL A 116 5.20 -8.17 -15.61
CA VAL A 116 5.11 -9.38 -14.79
C VAL A 116 5.19 -8.99 -13.32
N ILE A 117 4.35 -9.58 -12.48
CA ILE A 117 4.52 -9.58 -11.02
C ILE A 117 4.90 -11.00 -10.63
N TYR A 118 6.14 -11.18 -10.18
CA TYR A 118 6.69 -12.53 -9.95
C TYR A 118 6.14 -13.13 -8.66
N ASP A 119 5.89 -14.44 -8.71
CA ASP A 119 5.55 -15.26 -7.56
C ASP A 119 6.82 -15.65 -6.80
N GLN A 120 6.93 -15.15 -5.58
CA GLN A 120 8.08 -15.39 -4.71
C GLN A 120 8.07 -16.78 -4.05
N SER A 121 6.94 -17.50 -4.10
CA SER A 121 6.79 -18.79 -3.44
C SER A 121 7.57 -19.93 -4.10
N GLY A 122 8.04 -19.71 -5.33
CA GLY A 122 8.69 -20.73 -6.15
C GLY A 122 7.71 -21.72 -6.79
N LYS A 123 6.40 -21.45 -6.75
CA LYS A 123 5.38 -22.21 -7.48
C LYS A 123 5.30 -21.81 -8.95
N GLY A 124 5.77 -20.62 -9.27
CA GLY A 124 5.83 -20.10 -10.63
C GLY A 124 4.53 -19.44 -11.08
N ASN A 125 3.68 -19.08 -10.11
CA ASN A 125 2.34 -18.54 -10.35
C ASN A 125 2.39 -17.03 -10.68
N ASN A 126 3.22 -16.65 -11.65
CA ASN A 126 3.51 -15.24 -11.94
C ASN A 126 2.31 -14.58 -12.63
N LEU A 127 1.99 -13.36 -12.24
CA LEU A 127 0.91 -12.60 -12.86
C LEU A 127 1.41 -11.82 -14.09
N THR A 128 0.77 -12.02 -15.23
CA THR A 128 1.02 -11.29 -16.50
C THR A 128 -0.23 -10.56 -16.97
N ASP A 129 -0.20 -9.85 -18.11
CA ASP A 129 -1.39 -9.20 -18.67
C ASP A 129 -2.56 -10.19 -18.76
N ALA A 130 -3.71 -9.79 -18.20
CA ALA A 130 -4.89 -10.63 -18.25
C ALA A 130 -5.35 -10.80 -19.72
N PRO A 131 -5.68 -12.03 -20.14
CA PRO A 131 -6.23 -12.28 -21.46
C PRO A 131 -7.70 -11.83 -21.55
N ALA A 132 -8.27 -11.92 -22.74
CA ALA A 132 -9.70 -11.73 -22.94
C ALA A 132 -10.53 -12.76 -22.13
N GLY A 133 -11.73 -12.34 -21.73
CA GLY A 133 -12.69 -13.17 -21.01
C GLY A 133 -14.14 -12.94 -21.45
N GLY A 134 -15.08 -13.34 -20.59
CA GLY A 134 -16.52 -13.23 -20.81
C GLY A 134 -17.05 -11.79 -20.86
N ALA A 135 -16.50 -10.89 -20.04
CA ALA A 135 -16.98 -9.51 -19.92
C ALA A 135 -16.20 -8.49 -20.76
N ALA A 136 -14.91 -8.73 -21.01
CA ALA A 136 -14.07 -7.85 -21.81
C ALA A 136 -13.16 -8.61 -22.78
N GLY A 137 -12.99 -8.06 -23.98
CA GLY A 137 -12.17 -8.64 -25.04
C GLY A 137 -10.79 -7.98 -25.18
N GLY A 138 -9.85 -8.72 -25.77
CA GLY A 138 -8.44 -8.32 -25.89
C GLY A 138 -7.65 -8.55 -24.60
N PRO A 139 -6.30 -8.50 -24.64
CA PRO A 139 -5.52 -8.45 -23.42
C PRO A 139 -5.76 -7.12 -22.71
N ASP A 140 -5.84 -7.16 -21.40
CA ASP A 140 -6.00 -5.98 -20.56
C ASP A 140 -4.73 -5.12 -20.58
N ASN A 141 -4.89 -3.86 -20.17
CA ASN A 141 -3.76 -2.95 -20.05
C ASN A 141 -2.82 -3.39 -18.92
N LEU A 142 -1.55 -2.98 -19.05
CA LEU A 142 -0.56 -3.12 -18.00
C LEU A 142 -0.45 -1.82 -17.19
N ALA A 143 -0.23 -1.95 -15.88
CA ALA A 143 -0.10 -0.81 -14.98
C ALA A 143 1.14 0.04 -15.29
N ASN A 144 1.01 1.37 -15.19
CA ASN A 144 2.15 2.28 -15.25
C ASN A 144 3.05 2.08 -14.02
N ALA A 145 4.33 1.79 -14.25
CA ALA A 145 5.30 1.42 -13.21
C ALA A 145 5.63 2.54 -12.22
N THR A 146 5.23 3.79 -12.50
CA THR A 146 5.51 4.97 -11.66
C THR A 146 4.25 5.57 -11.02
N ALA A 147 3.07 5.01 -11.30
CA ALA A 147 1.79 5.62 -10.94
C ALA A 147 1.34 5.39 -9.49
N ALA A 148 2.02 4.54 -8.72
CA ALA A 148 1.74 4.32 -7.30
C ALA A 148 3.02 4.38 -6.44
N PRO A 149 3.71 5.52 -6.36
CA PRO A 149 4.91 5.66 -5.53
C PRO A 149 4.56 5.50 -4.05
N VAL A 150 5.39 4.74 -3.33
CA VAL A 150 5.21 4.45 -1.90
C VAL A 150 6.56 4.40 -1.20
N SER A 151 6.58 4.65 0.10
CA SER A 151 7.74 4.33 0.93
C SER A 151 7.43 3.17 1.86
N VAL A 152 8.32 2.18 1.90
CA VAL A 152 8.24 1.01 2.78
C VAL A 152 9.54 0.93 3.57
N GLY A 153 9.46 1.06 4.89
CA GLY A 153 10.64 1.06 5.76
C GLY A 153 11.59 2.24 5.50
N GLY A 154 11.08 3.33 4.91
CA GLY A 154 11.88 4.47 4.47
C GLY A 154 12.55 4.30 3.11
N HIS A 155 12.35 3.16 2.43
CA HIS A 155 12.82 2.92 1.06
C HIS A 155 11.74 3.26 0.06
N GLU A 156 12.11 3.87 -1.06
CA GLU A 156 11.21 4.10 -2.18
C GLU A 156 10.87 2.78 -2.87
N ALA A 157 9.60 2.63 -3.25
CA ALA A 157 9.07 1.52 -4.01
C ALA A 157 7.86 1.97 -4.83
N TYR A 158 7.35 1.09 -5.69
CA TYR A 158 6.16 1.35 -6.50
C TYR A 158 5.15 0.23 -6.30
N GLY A 159 3.90 0.60 -6.00
CA GLY A 159 2.75 -0.30 -6.08
C GLY A 159 2.29 -0.49 -7.53
N VAL A 160 1.29 -1.34 -7.71
CA VAL A 160 0.62 -1.60 -8.98
C VAL A 160 -0.64 -0.75 -9.05
N TYR A 161 -0.58 0.35 -9.82
CA TYR A 161 -1.74 1.20 -10.08
C TYR A 161 -2.63 0.57 -11.16
N VAL A 162 -3.80 0.07 -10.76
CA VAL A 162 -4.80 -0.52 -11.64
C VAL A 162 -5.79 0.57 -12.02
N ALA A 163 -5.69 1.07 -13.25
CA ALA A 163 -6.73 1.91 -13.85
C ALA A 163 -7.81 1.02 -14.49
N PRO A 164 -9.03 1.54 -14.78
CA PRO A 164 -10.02 0.77 -15.53
C PRO A 164 -9.45 0.20 -16.84
N GLY A 165 -9.70 -1.08 -17.07
CA GLY A 165 -9.18 -1.88 -18.17
C GLY A 165 -7.76 -2.42 -17.93
N THR A 166 -7.22 -2.34 -16.71
CA THR A 166 -5.92 -2.92 -16.33
C THR A 166 -6.16 -4.18 -15.52
N GLY A 167 -5.45 -5.26 -15.82
CA GLY A 167 -5.66 -6.54 -15.16
C GLY A 167 -4.46 -7.46 -15.29
N TYR A 168 -4.23 -8.28 -14.27
CA TYR A 168 -3.24 -9.34 -14.32
C TYR A 168 -3.85 -10.69 -13.98
N ARG A 169 -3.30 -11.75 -14.58
CA ARG A 169 -3.82 -13.10 -14.42
C ARG A 169 -2.76 -14.20 -14.55
N ASP A 170 -3.03 -15.34 -13.94
CA ASP A 170 -2.42 -16.64 -14.22
C ASP A 170 -3.48 -17.76 -14.20
N ASP A 171 -3.74 -18.36 -15.36
CA ASP A 171 -4.71 -19.46 -15.54
C ASP A 171 -4.08 -20.85 -15.36
N SER A 172 -2.75 -20.94 -15.24
CA SER A 172 -2.01 -22.20 -15.22
C SER A 172 -1.15 -22.31 -13.97
N THR A 173 -1.81 -22.35 -12.83
CA THR A 173 -1.17 -22.27 -11.51
C THR A 173 -0.74 -23.62 -10.96
N ASN A 174 0.03 -23.58 -9.87
CA ASN A 174 0.51 -24.72 -9.12
C ASN A 174 0.27 -24.54 -7.61
N GLY A 175 -0.63 -25.34 -7.07
CA GLY A 175 -0.88 -25.43 -5.63
C GLY A 175 -1.95 -24.48 -5.08
N ILE A 176 -2.58 -23.67 -5.93
CA ILE A 176 -3.78 -22.90 -5.58
C ILE A 176 -4.93 -23.87 -5.28
N ALA A 177 -5.79 -23.52 -4.31
CA ALA A 177 -6.88 -24.39 -3.88
C ALA A 177 -7.92 -24.56 -5.00
N THR A 178 -8.47 -25.76 -5.11
CA THR A 178 -9.56 -26.07 -6.06
C THR A 178 -10.72 -26.78 -5.38
N GLY A 179 -11.91 -26.69 -5.97
CA GLY A 179 -13.15 -27.16 -5.38
C GLY A 179 -13.40 -26.55 -4.01
N ASP A 180 -13.64 -27.39 -3.02
CA ASP A 180 -13.93 -26.98 -1.65
C ASP A 180 -12.69 -27.02 -0.74
N GLN A 181 -11.48 -27.06 -1.32
CA GLN A 181 -10.25 -27.05 -0.54
C GLN A 181 -10.09 -25.73 0.24
N PRO A 182 -9.51 -25.77 1.45
CA PRO A 182 -9.29 -24.57 2.23
C PRO A 182 -8.14 -23.71 1.70
N GLU A 183 -8.32 -22.40 1.76
CA GLU A 183 -7.30 -21.40 1.45
C GLU A 183 -7.45 -20.15 2.33
N GLY A 184 -6.47 -19.27 2.25
CA GLY A 184 -6.53 -17.93 2.79
C GLY A 184 -5.66 -16.99 2.00
N GLU A 185 -6.09 -15.74 1.95
CA GLU A 185 -5.55 -14.70 1.08
C GLU A 185 -5.37 -13.43 1.89
N TYR A 186 -4.33 -12.65 1.58
CA TYR A 186 -4.30 -11.24 1.98
C TYR A 186 -3.80 -10.37 0.85
N ALA A 187 -4.21 -9.11 0.86
CA ALA A 187 -3.65 -8.06 0.04
C ALA A 187 -3.55 -6.74 0.82
N ILE A 188 -2.58 -5.91 0.42
CA ILE A 188 -2.49 -4.52 0.84
C ILE A 188 -2.94 -3.62 -0.30
N PHE A 189 -4.01 -2.87 -0.06
CA PHE A 189 -4.61 -1.95 -1.01
C PHE A 189 -4.48 -0.48 -0.61
N ASP A 190 -4.62 0.42 -1.57
CA ASP A 190 -4.83 1.85 -1.32
C ASP A 190 -6.32 2.10 -1.02
N GLY A 191 -6.64 2.43 0.24
CA GLY A 191 -8.04 2.62 0.63
C GLY A 191 -8.71 3.87 0.06
N SER A 192 -7.94 4.74 -0.59
CA SER A 192 -8.44 5.95 -1.28
C SER A 192 -8.58 5.79 -2.79
N HIS A 193 -8.07 4.70 -3.36
CA HIS A 193 -8.14 4.44 -4.80
C HIS A 193 -9.07 3.26 -5.06
N TYR A 194 -10.31 3.58 -5.43
CA TYR A 194 -11.35 2.60 -5.75
C TYR A 194 -12.46 3.24 -6.58
N ASN A 195 -13.35 2.43 -7.15
CA ASN A 195 -14.60 2.88 -7.73
C ASN A 195 -15.72 1.83 -7.49
N GLY A 196 -16.87 2.02 -8.14
CA GLY A 196 -18.00 1.09 -8.11
C GLY A 196 -18.09 0.20 -9.35
N GLY A 197 -17.00 0.04 -10.10
CA GLY A 197 -16.91 -0.86 -11.25
C GLY A 197 -16.62 -2.30 -10.80
N CYS A 198 -16.98 -3.26 -11.66
CA CYS A 198 -16.61 -4.67 -11.46
C CYS A 198 -15.36 -5.00 -12.27
N CYS A 199 -14.36 -5.69 -11.70
CA CYS A 199 -14.17 -5.89 -10.25
C CYS A 199 -12.69 -5.68 -9.88
N PHE A 200 -12.40 -5.14 -8.69
CA PHE A 200 -11.01 -4.93 -8.25
C PHE A 200 -10.69 -6.03 -7.25
N ASP A 201 -10.34 -7.18 -7.81
CA ASP A 201 -10.16 -8.40 -7.02
C ASP A 201 -8.69 -8.82 -6.95
N TYR A 202 -8.36 -9.60 -5.92
CA TYR A 202 -7.13 -10.38 -5.85
C TYR A 202 -7.44 -11.72 -5.20
N GLY A 203 -7.21 -12.83 -5.90
CA GLY A 203 -7.44 -14.17 -5.35
C GLY A 203 -7.80 -15.23 -6.39
N ASN A 204 -8.50 -16.26 -5.93
CA ASN A 204 -8.87 -17.45 -6.69
C ASN A 204 -9.98 -17.17 -7.72
N ALA A 205 -9.78 -17.66 -8.95
CA ALA A 205 -10.75 -17.49 -10.03
C ALA A 205 -10.85 -18.70 -10.97
N GLU A 206 -11.73 -18.60 -11.95
CA GLU A 206 -11.92 -19.55 -13.05
C GLU A 206 -10.67 -19.65 -13.92
N THR A 207 -10.44 -20.81 -14.51
CA THR A 207 -9.33 -21.03 -15.46
C THR A 207 -9.72 -20.71 -16.91
N THR A 208 -11.00 -20.41 -17.14
CA THR A 208 -11.58 -20.20 -18.48
C THR A 208 -11.72 -18.72 -18.83
N ASN A 209 -11.56 -17.82 -17.86
CA ASN A 209 -11.80 -16.37 -17.98
C ASN A 209 -13.27 -16.03 -18.26
N HIS A 210 -14.17 -16.96 -17.94
CA HIS A 210 -15.61 -16.81 -18.02
C HIS A 210 -16.22 -17.04 -16.64
N ASP A 211 -17.41 -16.49 -16.44
CA ASP A 211 -18.29 -16.86 -15.33
C ASP A 211 -18.74 -18.32 -15.52
N ASP A 212 -18.19 -19.22 -14.70
CA ASP A 212 -18.52 -20.65 -14.67
C ASP A 212 -19.56 -20.98 -13.56
N GLY A 213 -20.11 -19.94 -12.93
CA GLY A 213 -21.25 -19.97 -12.01
C GLY A 213 -20.87 -19.91 -10.52
N ASN A 214 -21.87 -19.68 -9.65
CA ASN A 214 -21.68 -19.55 -8.20
C ASN A 214 -20.64 -20.52 -7.58
N GLY A 215 -19.70 -19.96 -6.81
CA GLY A 215 -18.72 -20.69 -6.01
C GLY A 215 -17.43 -21.07 -6.73
N THR A 216 -17.24 -20.67 -7.99
CA THR A 216 -16.02 -20.90 -8.78
C THR A 216 -14.89 -19.90 -8.50
N MET A 217 -15.20 -18.76 -7.88
CA MET A 217 -14.21 -17.82 -7.34
C MET A 217 -14.13 -17.85 -5.82
N GLU A 218 -13.00 -17.40 -5.29
CA GLU A 218 -12.85 -16.93 -3.91
C GLU A 218 -11.74 -15.89 -3.92
N ALA A 219 -12.10 -14.61 -4.08
CA ALA A 219 -11.13 -13.53 -4.19
C ALA A 219 -11.48 -12.37 -3.26
N ILE A 220 -10.46 -11.64 -2.80
CA ILE A 220 -10.65 -10.39 -2.06
C ILE A 220 -11.13 -9.32 -3.04
N TYR A 221 -12.30 -8.74 -2.80
CA TYR A 221 -12.77 -7.52 -3.48
C TYR A 221 -12.51 -6.27 -2.62
N PHE A 222 -12.11 -5.17 -3.24
CA PHE A 222 -12.09 -3.86 -2.59
C PHE A 222 -12.71 -2.74 -3.46
N GLY A 223 -13.75 -2.10 -2.94
CA GLY A 223 -14.43 -1.00 -3.63
C GLY A 223 -15.80 -0.67 -3.05
N ASN A 224 -16.61 0.11 -3.79
CA ASN A 224 -17.90 0.59 -3.29
C ASN A 224 -19.10 0.24 -4.18
N ILE A 225 -18.98 -0.81 -5.00
CA ILE A 225 -20.12 -1.31 -5.78
C ILE A 225 -21.24 -1.79 -4.85
N LYS A 226 -22.49 -1.65 -5.29
CA LYS A 226 -23.69 -2.12 -4.56
C LYS A 226 -24.61 -3.00 -5.42
N VAL A 227 -24.08 -3.52 -6.52
CA VAL A 227 -24.83 -4.40 -7.44
C VAL A 227 -25.16 -5.73 -6.75
N TRP A 228 -24.22 -6.26 -5.96
CA TRP A 228 -24.36 -7.48 -5.18
C TRP A 228 -24.39 -7.17 -3.68
N GLY A 229 -23.41 -7.67 -2.91
CA GLY A 229 -23.20 -7.35 -1.51
C GLY A 229 -22.68 -5.94 -1.28
N TYR A 230 -22.95 -5.41 -0.08
CA TYR A 230 -22.34 -4.19 0.42
C TYR A 230 -22.42 -4.13 1.95
N GLY A 231 -21.51 -3.37 2.56
CA GLY A 231 -21.48 -3.14 4.00
C GLY A 231 -22.21 -1.86 4.43
N SER A 232 -21.98 -1.48 5.68
CA SER A 232 -22.44 -0.22 6.27
C SER A 232 -21.70 1.00 5.71
N GLY A 233 -22.37 2.15 5.68
CA GLY A 233 -21.80 3.40 5.16
C GLY A 233 -21.81 3.49 3.63
N ASN A 234 -20.80 4.16 3.07
CA ASN A 234 -20.70 4.48 1.64
C ASN A 234 -19.56 3.76 0.92
N GLY A 235 -18.86 2.87 1.63
CA GLY A 235 -17.69 2.17 1.13
C GLY A 235 -16.44 3.06 1.18
N PRO A 236 -15.31 2.52 0.71
CA PRO A 236 -15.17 1.17 0.17
C PRO A 236 -15.27 0.08 1.26
N TRP A 237 -15.53 -1.15 0.85
CA TRP A 237 -15.60 -2.33 1.71
C TRP A 237 -14.59 -3.38 1.26
N VAL A 238 -14.15 -4.21 2.20
CA VAL A 238 -13.50 -5.49 1.89
C VAL A 238 -14.60 -6.54 1.80
N MET A 239 -14.74 -7.17 0.64
CA MET A 239 -15.71 -8.26 0.43
C MET A 239 -14.99 -9.49 -0.15
N ALA A 240 -15.71 -10.60 -0.26
CA ALA A 240 -15.26 -11.73 -1.05
C ALA A 240 -16.06 -11.82 -2.36
N ASP A 241 -15.40 -11.88 -3.50
CA ASP A 241 -16.01 -12.36 -4.73
C ASP A 241 -16.06 -13.89 -4.70
N GLN A 242 -17.26 -14.45 -4.84
CA GLN A 242 -17.47 -15.89 -4.94
C GLN A 242 -18.15 -16.29 -6.25
N GLU A 243 -18.02 -15.46 -7.29
CA GLU A 243 -18.71 -15.50 -8.59
C GLU A 243 -20.22 -15.28 -8.47
N ASN A 244 -20.76 -14.48 -9.38
CA ASN A 244 -22.15 -14.00 -9.41
C ASN A 244 -22.60 -13.29 -8.12
N GLY A 245 -21.65 -12.94 -7.26
CA GLY A 245 -21.92 -12.39 -5.94
C GLY A 245 -20.65 -11.93 -5.23
N LEU A 246 -20.57 -10.62 -4.99
CA LEU A 246 -19.72 -10.05 -3.95
C LEU A 246 -20.44 -10.17 -2.61
N PHE A 247 -19.76 -10.68 -1.59
CA PHE A 247 -20.35 -10.91 -0.26
C PHE A 247 -19.60 -10.12 0.82
N SER A 248 -20.35 -9.27 1.54
CA SER A 248 -19.94 -8.59 2.77
C SER A 248 -20.28 -9.38 4.05
N GLY A 249 -20.79 -10.61 3.89
CA GLY A 249 -21.22 -11.48 4.98
C GLY A 249 -22.19 -12.56 4.51
N VAL A 250 -22.96 -13.14 5.44
CA VAL A 250 -23.80 -14.32 5.15
C VAL A 250 -24.96 -14.03 4.18
N ASN A 251 -25.49 -12.80 4.17
CA ASN A 251 -26.64 -12.47 3.33
C ASN A 251 -26.18 -11.97 1.96
N ALA A 252 -26.90 -12.32 0.91
CA ALA A 252 -26.85 -11.54 -0.33
C ALA A 252 -27.30 -10.09 -0.07
N GLY A 253 -26.58 -9.12 -0.63
CA GLY A 253 -26.85 -7.70 -0.40
C GLY A 253 -26.24 -7.17 0.90
N TYR A 254 -27.06 -6.48 1.69
CA TYR A 254 -26.56 -5.71 2.84
C TYR A 254 -26.17 -6.59 4.04
N ASN A 255 -24.96 -6.39 4.55
CA ASN A 255 -24.53 -6.91 5.85
C ASN A 255 -24.00 -5.75 6.72
N ALA A 256 -24.66 -5.50 7.85
CA ALA A 256 -24.37 -4.32 8.68
C ALA A 256 -23.01 -4.33 9.38
N ASN A 257 -22.38 -5.51 9.48
CA ASN A 257 -21.14 -5.69 10.24
C ASN A 257 -19.89 -5.44 9.41
N ASP A 258 -20.02 -5.29 8.09
CA ASP A 258 -18.92 -4.93 7.21
C ASP A 258 -18.80 -3.39 7.16
N PRO A 259 -17.73 -2.80 7.72
CA PRO A 259 -17.59 -1.35 7.85
C PRO A 259 -17.01 -0.71 6.58
N SER A 260 -17.35 0.56 6.33
CA SER A 260 -16.58 1.36 5.36
C SER A 260 -15.15 1.54 5.84
N ILE A 261 -14.18 1.27 4.98
CA ILE A 261 -12.75 1.42 5.27
C ILE A 261 -12.30 2.86 4.99
N ASN A 262 -11.50 3.43 5.88
CA ASN A 262 -11.00 4.81 5.76
C ASN A 262 -9.46 4.91 5.82
N ASP A 263 -8.78 3.77 5.90
CA ASP A 263 -7.32 3.73 6.01
C ASP A 263 -6.65 3.91 4.64
N ARG A 264 -5.54 4.65 4.59
CA ARG A 264 -4.79 4.85 3.34
C ARG A 264 -4.14 3.57 2.82
N PHE A 265 -3.68 2.70 3.73
CA PHE A 265 -3.16 1.38 3.40
C PHE A 265 -3.99 0.35 4.16
N VAL A 266 -4.73 -0.44 3.41
CA VAL A 266 -5.71 -1.39 3.94
C VAL A 266 -5.11 -2.78 3.84
N THR A 267 -5.04 -3.50 4.95
CA THR A 267 -4.85 -4.95 4.93
C THR A 267 -6.23 -5.58 4.79
N ALA A 268 -6.44 -6.31 3.70
CA ALA A 268 -7.67 -7.04 3.41
C ALA A 268 -7.37 -8.54 3.41
N ILE A 269 -8.24 -9.33 4.03
CA ILE A 269 -8.08 -10.78 4.17
C ILE A 269 -9.42 -11.47 3.89
N VAL A 270 -9.35 -12.50 3.06
CA VAL A 270 -10.41 -13.49 2.86
C VAL A 270 -9.81 -14.87 3.10
N LYS A 271 -10.56 -15.76 3.77
CA LYS A 271 -10.20 -17.17 3.89
C LYS A 271 -11.43 -18.04 3.88
N GLY A 272 -11.33 -19.21 3.29
CA GLY A 272 -12.42 -20.14 3.12
C GLY A 272 -12.01 -21.59 3.35
N GLU A 273 -12.94 -22.36 3.88
CA GLU A 273 -12.88 -23.82 4.04
C GLU A 273 -14.30 -24.39 3.86
N PRO A 274 -14.49 -25.73 3.91
CA PRO A 274 -15.80 -26.32 3.74
C PRO A 274 -16.87 -25.70 4.64
N ASN A 275 -17.84 -25.04 4.01
CA ASN A 275 -18.94 -24.31 4.64
C ASN A 275 -18.54 -23.29 5.73
N GLN A 276 -17.34 -22.70 5.67
CA GLN A 276 -16.90 -21.67 6.60
C GLN A 276 -15.97 -20.69 5.89
N TRP A 277 -16.15 -19.39 6.10
CA TRP A 277 -15.26 -18.36 5.55
C TRP A 277 -15.23 -17.12 6.46
N ALA A 278 -14.28 -16.24 6.22
CA ALA A 278 -14.13 -15.01 6.98
C ALA A 278 -13.63 -13.84 6.13
N ILE A 279 -14.00 -12.64 6.55
CA ILE A 279 -13.44 -11.36 6.09
C ILE A 279 -12.78 -10.71 7.29
N ARG A 280 -11.53 -10.29 7.13
CA ARG A 280 -10.82 -9.50 8.13
C ARG A 280 -10.15 -8.31 7.46
N SER A 281 -10.15 -7.18 8.15
CA SER A 281 -9.53 -5.96 7.64
C SER A 281 -8.78 -5.21 8.74
N GLY A 282 -7.82 -4.38 8.34
CA GLY A 282 -7.07 -3.53 9.28
C GLY A 282 -6.23 -2.48 8.58
N ASN A 283 -5.72 -1.54 9.36
CA ASN A 283 -4.79 -0.53 8.87
C ASN A 283 -3.38 -1.14 8.73
N ALA A 284 -2.82 -1.18 7.53
CA ALA A 284 -1.50 -1.75 7.28
C ALA A 284 -0.35 -0.95 7.93
N GLN A 285 -0.60 0.28 8.38
CA GLN A 285 0.39 1.14 9.04
C GLN A 285 0.37 1.04 10.56
N SER A 286 -0.71 0.54 11.17
CA SER A 286 -0.84 0.49 12.64
C SER A 286 -1.98 -0.41 13.11
N GLY A 287 -1.93 -0.85 14.37
CA GLY A 287 -3.02 -1.58 15.00
C GLY A 287 -3.06 -3.06 14.61
N GLY A 288 -4.25 -3.65 14.62
CA GLY A 288 -4.50 -5.06 14.35
C GLY A 288 -5.69 -5.27 13.43
N LEU A 289 -5.98 -6.53 13.13
CA LEU A 289 -7.10 -6.92 12.29
C LEU A 289 -8.42 -6.97 13.09
N SER A 290 -9.49 -6.47 12.47
CA SER A 290 -10.87 -6.72 12.88
C SER A 290 -11.44 -7.87 12.06
N THR A 291 -12.43 -8.58 12.62
CA THR A 291 -13.17 -9.62 11.90
C THR A 291 -14.54 -9.05 11.53
N ASP A 292 -14.70 -8.75 10.25
CA ASP A 292 -15.91 -8.13 9.69
C ASP A 292 -16.98 -9.21 9.41
N TYR A 293 -16.52 -10.40 9.03
CA TYR A 293 -17.34 -11.59 8.92
C TYR A 293 -16.59 -12.86 9.34
N SER A 294 -17.27 -13.80 9.99
CA SER A 294 -16.80 -15.17 10.18
C SER A 294 -18.01 -16.08 10.38
N GLY A 295 -18.17 -17.07 9.51
CA GLY A 295 -19.33 -17.95 9.58
C GLY A 295 -19.52 -18.80 8.32
N PRO A 296 -20.72 -19.37 8.14
CA PRO A 296 -21.01 -20.27 7.03
C PRO A 296 -20.96 -19.57 5.67
N ARG A 297 -20.95 -20.36 4.59
CA ARG A 297 -21.08 -19.83 3.22
C ARG A 297 -22.38 -19.02 3.05
N PRO A 298 -22.46 -18.12 2.05
CA PRO A 298 -23.63 -17.28 1.83
C PRO A 298 -24.95 -18.07 1.80
N ASN A 299 -26.03 -17.45 2.30
CA ASN A 299 -27.35 -18.08 2.43
C ASN A 299 -28.15 -18.16 1.11
N VAL A 300 -27.43 -18.38 0.01
CA VAL A 300 -27.92 -18.52 -1.36
C VAL A 300 -27.34 -19.79 -1.97
N SER A 301 -28.05 -20.42 -2.91
CA SER A 301 -27.62 -21.69 -3.50
C SER A 301 -26.38 -21.53 -4.36
N GLY A 302 -25.53 -22.56 -4.41
CA GLY A 302 -24.36 -22.63 -5.30
C GLY A 302 -23.02 -22.34 -4.63
N TYR A 303 -23.01 -21.79 -3.40
CA TYR A 303 -21.76 -21.43 -2.70
C TYR A 303 -21.31 -22.46 -1.65
N ASN A 304 -21.95 -23.64 -1.61
CA ASN A 304 -21.56 -24.73 -0.71
C ASN A 304 -21.95 -26.11 -1.28
N PRO A 305 -20.99 -27.02 -1.54
CA PRO A 305 -19.54 -26.79 -1.48
C PRO A 305 -19.10 -25.72 -2.50
N MET A 306 -17.90 -25.16 -2.32
CA MET A 306 -17.28 -24.32 -3.35
C MET A 306 -16.77 -25.16 -4.53
N HIS A 307 -16.56 -24.50 -5.66
CA HIS A 307 -16.14 -25.06 -6.95
C HIS A 307 -14.93 -24.34 -7.53
N LYS A 308 -14.06 -23.79 -6.67
CA LYS A 308 -12.88 -23.01 -7.06
C LYS A 308 -12.04 -23.67 -8.14
N GLU A 309 -11.55 -22.91 -9.12
CA GLU A 309 -10.79 -23.48 -10.23
C GLU A 309 -9.28 -23.27 -10.12
N GLY A 310 -8.86 -22.31 -9.30
CA GLY A 310 -7.47 -22.13 -8.92
C GLY A 310 -6.64 -21.29 -9.88
N ALA A 311 -7.25 -20.48 -10.76
CA ALA A 311 -6.52 -19.37 -11.38
C ALA A 311 -6.24 -18.26 -10.35
N ILE A 312 -5.40 -17.30 -10.71
CA ILE A 312 -5.16 -16.09 -9.92
C ILE A 312 -5.50 -14.87 -10.76
N ILE A 313 -6.28 -13.95 -10.19
CA ILE A 313 -6.56 -12.64 -10.79
C ILE A 313 -6.04 -11.49 -9.92
N LEU A 314 -5.79 -10.35 -10.55
CA LEU A 314 -5.52 -9.08 -9.90
C LEU A 314 -6.12 -7.91 -10.71
N GLY A 315 -7.00 -7.14 -10.07
CA GLY A 315 -7.54 -5.88 -10.61
C GLY A 315 -8.75 -6.02 -11.55
N ILE A 316 -9.23 -7.24 -11.73
CA ILE A 316 -10.36 -7.63 -12.60
C ILE A 316 -11.23 -8.65 -11.87
N GLY A 317 -12.43 -8.93 -12.39
CA GLY A 317 -13.24 -10.10 -12.00
C GLY A 317 -12.84 -11.40 -12.71
N GLY A 318 -13.40 -12.53 -12.28
CA GLY A 318 -13.12 -13.86 -12.82
C GLY A 318 -13.42 -13.99 -14.32
N ASP A 319 -14.48 -13.34 -14.78
CA ASP A 319 -14.90 -13.27 -16.19
C ASP A 319 -14.19 -12.17 -17.02
N ASN A 320 -13.11 -11.59 -16.49
CA ASN A 320 -12.40 -10.42 -17.02
C ASN A 320 -13.21 -9.11 -17.00
N SER A 321 -14.17 -8.96 -16.08
CA SER A 321 -14.78 -7.67 -15.79
C SER A 321 -13.72 -6.68 -15.29
N ASN A 322 -13.38 -5.69 -16.12
CA ASN A 322 -12.22 -4.81 -15.91
C ASN A 322 -12.60 -3.32 -15.76
N GLY A 323 -13.81 -3.02 -15.29
CA GLY A 323 -14.27 -1.64 -15.07
C GLY A 323 -13.80 -1.03 -13.74
N ALA A 324 -13.18 -1.82 -12.87
CA ALA A 324 -12.75 -1.37 -11.55
C ALA A 324 -11.42 -0.61 -11.57
N THR A 325 -11.07 -0.01 -10.44
CA THR A 325 -9.81 0.71 -10.27
C THR A 325 -9.30 0.46 -8.85
N GLY A 326 -7.98 0.44 -8.67
CA GLY A 326 -7.39 0.28 -7.34
C GLY A 326 -5.88 0.26 -7.35
N THR A 327 -5.26 0.07 -6.19
CA THR A 327 -3.80 -0.08 -6.10
C THR A 327 -3.45 -1.24 -5.19
N PHE A 328 -2.60 -2.12 -5.70
CA PHE A 328 -2.06 -3.28 -4.99
C PHE A 328 -0.59 -3.06 -4.64
N TYR A 329 -0.18 -3.39 -3.42
CA TYR A 329 1.20 -3.25 -2.96
C TYR A 329 1.90 -4.59 -2.71
N GLU A 330 1.21 -5.51 -2.04
CA GLU A 330 1.65 -6.88 -1.78
C GLU A 330 0.42 -7.76 -1.45
N GLY A 331 0.54 -9.06 -1.66
CA GLY A 331 -0.49 -10.03 -1.33
C GLY A 331 -0.06 -11.47 -1.57
N VAL A 332 -0.76 -12.41 -0.95
CA VAL A 332 -0.46 -13.85 -1.04
C VAL A 332 -1.74 -14.66 -1.10
N MET A 333 -1.61 -15.89 -1.59
CA MET A 333 -2.59 -16.96 -1.43
C MET A 333 -1.93 -18.15 -0.73
N THR A 334 -2.65 -18.81 0.17
CA THR A 334 -2.14 -19.89 1.01
C THR A 334 -2.91 -21.18 0.81
N SER A 335 -2.25 -22.33 1.03
CA SER A 335 -2.93 -23.62 1.13
C SER A 335 -3.32 -23.87 2.59
N GLY A 336 -4.58 -24.23 2.83
CA GLY A 336 -5.12 -24.40 4.18
C GLY A 336 -5.83 -23.14 4.70
N TYR A 337 -6.58 -23.27 5.80
CA TYR A 337 -7.33 -22.17 6.42
C TYR A 337 -6.48 -21.51 7.51
N PRO A 338 -5.93 -20.29 7.29
CA PRO A 338 -5.05 -19.68 8.27
C PRO A 338 -5.77 -19.34 9.56
N SER A 339 -5.12 -19.62 10.69
CA SER A 339 -5.66 -19.22 11.99
C SER A 339 -5.62 -17.69 12.15
N ASP A 340 -6.56 -17.13 12.91
CA ASP A 340 -6.58 -15.69 13.22
C ASP A 340 -5.26 -15.22 13.87
N ALA A 341 -4.62 -16.10 14.66
CA ALA A 341 -3.33 -15.83 15.27
C ALA A 341 -2.20 -15.70 14.24
N THR A 342 -2.23 -16.52 13.19
CA THR A 342 -1.29 -16.45 12.06
C THR A 342 -1.43 -15.13 11.33
N GLU A 343 -2.66 -14.75 10.98
CA GLU A 343 -2.97 -13.49 10.30
C GLU A 343 -2.61 -12.27 11.16
N ASN A 344 -2.82 -12.35 12.49
CA ASN A 344 -2.41 -11.27 13.40
C ASN A 344 -0.88 -11.10 13.43
N ALA A 345 -0.11 -12.20 13.33
CA ALA A 345 1.34 -12.14 13.23
C ALA A 345 1.79 -11.56 11.87
N VAL A 346 1.08 -11.89 10.79
CA VAL A 346 1.29 -11.30 9.45
C VAL A 346 0.97 -9.81 9.47
N GLN A 347 -0.14 -9.38 10.07
CA GLN A 347 -0.48 -7.96 10.26
C GLN A 347 0.60 -7.21 11.03
N ALA A 348 1.16 -7.81 12.09
CA ALA A 348 2.26 -7.20 12.83
C ALA A 348 3.52 -7.04 11.96
N ASN A 349 3.80 -8.00 11.08
CA ASN A 349 4.88 -7.90 10.09
C ASN A 349 4.63 -6.76 9.09
N ILE A 350 3.42 -6.66 8.55
CA ILE A 350 2.99 -5.60 7.62
C ILE A 350 3.13 -4.22 8.28
N THR A 351 2.63 -4.08 9.51
CA THR A 351 2.76 -2.85 10.29
C THR A 351 4.22 -2.46 10.50
N ALA A 352 5.07 -3.44 10.81
CA ALA A 352 6.51 -3.22 10.98
C ALA A 352 7.24 -2.90 9.67
N ALA A 353 6.68 -3.28 8.51
CA ALA A 353 7.23 -2.92 7.20
C ALA A 353 7.21 -1.39 6.98
N GLY A 354 6.26 -0.68 7.59
CA GLY A 354 6.25 0.79 7.62
C GLY A 354 5.86 1.43 6.29
N TYR A 355 4.72 1.00 5.72
CA TYR A 355 4.11 1.68 4.57
C TYR A 355 3.80 3.13 4.90
N SER A 356 4.13 4.03 3.97
CA SER A 356 3.79 5.44 4.03
C SER A 356 3.69 6.00 2.62
N THR A 357 2.94 7.08 2.44
CA THR A 357 2.90 7.80 1.17
C THR A 357 4.31 8.28 0.84
N SER A 358 4.79 7.97 -0.38
CA SER A 358 6.09 8.47 -0.82
C SER A 358 6.09 9.99 -0.84
N THR A 359 7.05 10.61 -0.17
CA THR A 359 7.40 12.02 -0.35
C THR A 359 8.52 12.20 -1.37
N THR A 360 8.94 11.11 -2.03
CA THR A 360 10.12 11.04 -2.90
C THR A 360 9.78 10.90 -4.39
N GLY A 361 8.52 10.63 -4.74
CA GLY A 361 8.06 10.64 -6.12
C GLY A 361 8.02 12.06 -6.69
N SER A 362 8.69 12.27 -7.82
CA SER A 362 8.61 13.53 -8.54
C SER A 362 7.18 13.74 -9.07
N THR A 363 6.41 14.63 -8.47
CA THR A 363 5.04 14.92 -8.92
C THR A 363 5.04 16.19 -9.75
N THR A 364 4.52 16.14 -10.98
CA THR A 364 4.46 17.30 -11.88
C THR A 364 3.02 17.67 -12.17
N GLY A 365 2.69 18.95 -12.05
CA GLY A 365 1.36 19.48 -12.34
C GLY A 365 1.26 20.97 -12.01
N GLU A 366 0.07 21.53 -12.16
CA GLU A 366 -0.21 22.89 -11.69
C GLU A 366 -0.29 22.90 -10.15
N LEU A 367 0.31 23.90 -9.50
CA LEU A 367 0.18 24.08 -8.05
C LEU A 367 -0.97 25.05 -7.77
N HIS A 368 -2.15 24.50 -7.51
CA HIS A 368 -3.40 25.21 -7.35
C HIS A 368 -3.53 25.85 -5.96
N ALA A 369 -3.63 27.18 -5.88
CA ALA A 369 -4.06 27.91 -4.69
C ALA A 369 -5.56 27.68 -4.44
N VAL A 370 -5.89 26.80 -3.51
CA VAL A 370 -7.27 26.35 -3.22
C VAL A 370 -8.18 27.52 -2.87
N GLY A 371 -7.72 28.45 -2.03
CA GLY A 371 -8.52 29.62 -1.62
C GLY A 371 -8.83 30.60 -2.75
N ALA A 372 -8.04 30.61 -3.82
CA ALA A 372 -8.21 31.53 -4.95
C ALA A 372 -8.75 30.87 -6.22
N GLY A 373 -8.70 29.54 -6.32
CA GLY A 373 -9.03 28.80 -7.55
C GLY A 373 -8.09 29.14 -8.72
N LYS A 374 -6.81 29.35 -8.41
CA LYS A 374 -5.76 29.84 -9.33
C LYS A 374 -4.47 29.07 -9.17
N CYS A 375 -3.52 29.27 -10.07
CA CYS A 375 -2.27 28.51 -10.10
C CYS A 375 -1.08 29.36 -9.68
N LEU A 376 -0.10 28.74 -9.02
CA LEU A 376 1.20 29.34 -8.76
C LEU A 376 1.90 29.60 -10.10
N ASP A 377 2.20 30.86 -10.37
CA ASP A 377 2.61 31.36 -11.68
C ASP A 377 3.92 32.14 -11.56
N VAL A 378 4.86 31.87 -12.47
CA VAL A 378 5.98 32.77 -12.72
C VAL A 378 5.52 33.88 -13.68
N PRO A 379 5.50 35.16 -13.25
CA PRO A 379 4.98 36.25 -14.05
C PRO A 379 5.64 36.35 -15.43
N ASN A 380 4.81 36.37 -16.48
CA ASN A 380 5.23 36.50 -17.88
C ASN A 380 6.25 35.43 -18.35
N ALA A 381 6.23 34.23 -17.74
CA ALA A 381 7.20 33.18 -18.06
C ALA A 381 8.66 33.66 -17.96
N SER A 382 8.93 34.54 -16.98
CA SER A 382 10.29 35.02 -16.70
C SER A 382 11.21 33.84 -16.41
N THR A 383 12.48 33.97 -16.79
CA THR A 383 13.57 33.08 -16.37
C THR A 383 14.63 33.85 -15.57
N THR A 384 14.24 35.01 -15.04
CA THR A 384 15.15 35.91 -14.31
C THR A 384 15.19 35.50 -12.84
N ALA A 385 16.36 35.11 -12.35
CA ALA A 385 16.55 34.80 -10.94
C ALA A 385 16.07 35.95 -10.03
N GLY A 386 15.22 35.63 -9.06
CA GLY A 386 14.63 36.57 -8.13
C GLY A 386 13.25 37.10 -8.53
N THR A 387 12.67 36.68 -9.67
CA THR A 387 11.26 36.99 -9.98
C THR A 387 10.38 36.42 -8.86
N GLN A 388 9.59 37.27 -8.20
CA GLN A 388 8.62 36.82 -7.20
C GLN A 388 7.44 36.16 -7.90
N VAL A 389 7.07 34.97 -7.44
CA VAL A 389 5.92 34.24 -7.99
C VAL A 389 4.61 34.85 -7.54
N GLN A 390 3.57 34.64 -8.34
CA GLN A 390 2.22 35.15 -8.13
C GLN A 390 1.21 34.03 -8.22
N ILE A 391 -0.06 34.33 -7.98
CA ILE A 391 -1.17 33.50 -8.46
C ILE A 391 -1.78 34.13 -9.71
N TYR A 392 -2.16 33.28 -10.66
CA TYR A 392 -2.84 33.70 -11.88
C TYR A 392 -3.87 32.64 -12.29
N SER A 393 -4.86 33.03 -13.08
CA SER A 393 -5.80 32.09 -13.72
C SER A 393 -5.04 30.90 -14.33
N CYS A 394 -5.48 29.68 -14.06
CA CYS A 394 -4.84 28.46 -14.56
C CYS A 394 -5.07 28.31 -16.06
N TRP A 395 -4.02 28.06 -16.83
CA TRP A 395 -4.11 27.91 -18.29
C TRP A 395 -3.18 26.84 -18.87
N GLY A 396 -2.53 26.03 -18.03
CA GLY A 396 -1.64 24.94 -18.45
C GLY A 396 -0.30 25.42 -19.00
N GLY A 397 0.11 26.67 -18.69
CA GLY A 397 1.40 27.23 -19.10
C GLY A 397 2.57 26.53 -18.42
N ALA A 398 3.72 26.46 -19.10
CA ALA A 398 4.96 25.89 -18.54
C ALA A 398 5.39 26.62 -17.26
N ASN A 399 5.19 27.94 -17.22
CA ASN A 399 5.41 28.82 -16.07
C ASN A 399 4.42 28.63 -14.90
N GLN A 400 3.41 27.76 -15.05
CA GLN A 400 2.48 27.33 -14.00
C GLN A 400 2.64 25.84 -13.65
N THR A 401 3.47 25.12 -14.38
CA THR A 401 3.71 23.68 -14.20
C THR A 401 4.91 23.49 -13.30
N TRP A 402 4.65 22.99 -12.10
CA TRP A 402 5.65 22.74 -11.06
C TRP A 402 5.89 21.25 -10.90
N THR A 403 7.15 20.90 -10.68
CA THR A 403 7.56 19.55 -10.34
C THR A 403 8.09 19.55 -8.91
N HIS A 404 7.38 18.87 -8.01
CA HIS A 404 7.89 18.57 -6.67
C HIS A 404 8.83 17.38 -6.78
N THR A 405 10.13 17.58 -6.60
CA THR A 405 11.16 16.56 -6.81
C THR A 405 11.39 15.70 -5.57
N ALA A 406 12.06 14.55 -5.74
CA ALA A 406 12.50 13.69 -4.64
C ALA A 406 13.36 14.41 -3.58
N ALA A 407 14.10 15.45 -4.00
CA ALA A 407 14.92 16.28 -3.13
C ALA A 407 14.09 17.35 -2.37
N GLY A 408 12.77 17.33 -2.51
CA GLY A 408 11.85 18.28 -1.92
C GLY A 408 11.82 19.64 -2.63
N GLN A 409 12.41 19.79 -3.81
CA GLN A 409 12.35 21.07 -4.52
C GLN A 409 11.04 21.22 -5.29
N LEU A 410 10.55 22.44 -5.45
CA LEU A 410 9.51 22.74 -6.44
C LEU A 410 10.19 23.41 -7.62
N THR A 411 10.32 22.71 -8.75
CA THR A 411 10.99 23.21 -9.94
C THR A 411 10.00 23.63 -11.01
N VAL A 412 10.27 24.73 -11.70
CA VAL A 412 9.54 25.21 -12.88
C VAL A 412 10.51 25.25 -14.05
N THR A 413 10.07 24.81 -15.24
CA THR A 413 10.91 24.84 -16.45
C THR A 413 10.20 25.64 -17.52
N ASP A 414 10.76 26.79 -17.88
CA ASP A 414 10.27 27.62 -18.97
C ASP A 414 11.38 27.85 -20.00
N SER A 415 11.04 27.72 -21.29
CA SER A 415 11.95 27.97 -22.41
C SER A 415 13.30 27.23 -22.28
N GLY A 416 13.26 26.01 -21.72
CA GLY A 416 14.44 25.16 -21.48
C GLY A 416 15.29 25.52 -20.25
N THR A 417 14.87 26.51 -19.45
CA THR A 417 15.53 26.91 -18.20
C THR A 417 14.75 26.39 -17.01
N THR A 418 15.39 25.58 -16.18
CA THR A 418 14.81 25.06 -14.93
C THR A 418 15.25 25.90 -13.73
N LEU A 419 14.29 26.42 -12.98
CA LEU A 419 14.49 27.18 -11.74
C LEU A 419 13.70 26.54 -10.59
N CYS A 420 14.08 26.88 -9.36
CA CYS A 420 13.49 26.36 -8.14
C CYS A 420 12.70 27.47 -7.42
N LEU A 421 11.57 27.10 -6.81
CA LEU A 421 10.90 27.94 -5.83
C LEU A 421 11.82 28.13 -4.61
N ASP A 422 12.06 29.37 -4.24
CA ASP A 422 13.09 29.77 -3.29
C ASP A 422 12.52 30.78 -2.28
N ALA A 423 12.78 30.55 -1.00
CA ALA A 423 12.57 31.55 0.04
C ALA A 423 13.69 32.61 -0.02
N TYR A 424 13.38 33.77 -0.60
CA TYR A 424 14.37 34.78 -1.01
C TYR A 424 15.35 35.12 0.11
N GLY A 425 16.64 35.01 -0.19
CA GLY A 425 17.73 35.35 0.72
C GLY A 425 17.81 34.44 1.95
N GLN A 426 17.34 33.18 1.85
CA GLN A 426 17.24 32.24 2.98
C GLN A 426 16.37 32.79 4.13
N GLY A 427 15.37 33.60 3.80
CA GLY A 427 14.51 34.25 4.79
C GLY A 427 13.66 33.25 5.57
N THR A 428 13.58 33.45 6.88
CA THR A 428 12.85 32.59 7.82
C THR A 428 11.78 33.36 8.62
N THR A 429 11.39 34.54 8.13
CA THR A 429 10.44 35.44 8.79
C THR A 429 9.19 35.65 7.95
N ASN A 430 8.07 35.98 8.59
CA ASN A 430 6.84 36.37 7.89
C ASN A 430 7.10 37.50 6.88
N GLY A 431 6.56 37.34 5.67
CA GLY A 431 6.75 38.28 4.57
C GLY A 431 7.99 38.02 3.72
N THR A 432 8.78 36.97 4.00
CA THR A 432 9.82 36.51 3.07
C THR A 432 9.18 36.19 1.72
N LYS A 433 9.74 36.72 0.63
CA LYS A 433 9.22 36.52 -0.72
C LYS A 433 9.50 35.09 -1.20
N ALA A 434 8.52 34.48 -1.85
CA ALA A 434 8.74 33.26 -2.64
C ALA A 434 9.12 33.67 -4.07
N VAL A 435 10.32 33.29 -4.53
CA VAL A 435 10.85 33.67 -5.84
C VAL A 435 11.27 32.44 -6.63
N GLU A 436 11.53 32.60 -7.93
CA GLU A 436 12.32 31.63 -8.69
C GLU A 436 13.82 31.91 -8.54
N TRP A 437 14.64 30.87 -8.41
CA TRP A 437 16.09 31.00 -8.32
C TRP A 437 16.80 29.77 -8.92
N PRO A 438 18.04 29.90 -9.44
CA PRO A 438 18.82 28.74 -9.85
C PRO A 438 18.86 27.67 -8.76
N CYS A 439 18.49 26.45 -9.14
CA CYS A 439 18.47 25.30 -8.25
C CYS A 439 19.88 25.04 -7.72
N ASN A 440 20.03 25.10 -6.39
CA ASN A 440 21.32 24.97 -5.71
C ASN A 440 21.31 23.98 -4.54
N GLY A 441 20.17 23.31 -4.31
CA GLY A 441 20.02 22.24 -3.32
C GLY A 441 19.95 22.72 -1.86
N GLN A 442 20.00 24.04 -1.60
CA GLN A 442 19.93 24.59 -0.26
C GLN A 442 18.54 24.42 0.37
N ALA A 443 18.49 24.44 1.71
CA ALA A 443 17.25 24.20 2.46
C ALA A 443 16.14 25.24 2.20
N ASN A 444 16.48 26.46 1.77
CA ASN A 444 15.50 27.49 1.37
C ASN A 444 14.78 27.19 0.04
N GLN A 445 15.22 26.17 -0.69
CA GLN A 445 14.57 25.67 -1.91
C GLN A 445 13.85 24.33 -1.69
N GLN A 446 13.80 23.86 -0.45
CA GLN A 446 13.15 22.60 -0.10
C GLN A 446 11.79 22.88 0.54
N TRP A 447 10.79 22.13 0.11
CA TRP A 447 9.38 22.30 0.40
C TRP A 447 8.75 20.95 0.72
N ARG A 448 7.89 20.94 1.74
CA ARG A 448 7.03 19.80 2.07
C ARG A 448 5.61 20.11 1.66
N LEU A 449 5.03 19.24 0.84
CA LEU A 449 3.60 19.20 0.54
C LEU A 449 2.93 18.34 1.63
N ASN A 450 2.06 18.96 2.42
CA ASN A 450 1.43 18.30 3.56
C ASN A 450 0.01 17.84 3.21
N SER A 451 -0.46 16.77 3.84
CA SER A 451 -1.80 16.21 3.63
C SER A 451 -2.94 17.16 3.99
N ASP A 452 -2.67 18.17 4.83
CA ASP A 452 -3.64 19.21 5.17
C ASP A 452 -3.77 20.28 4.06
N GLY A 453 -3.04 20.13 2.95
CA GLY A 453 -2.97 21.07 1.83
C GLY A 453 -2.00 22.22 2.02
N SER A 454 -1.24 22.29 3.12
CA SER A 454 -0.19 23.33 3.24
C SER A 454 1.07 22.94 2.48
N VAL A 455 1.77 23.95 1.93
CA VAL A 455 3.14 23.80 1.42
C VAL A 455 4.06 24.55 2.38
N THR A 456 5.02 23.85 3.00
CA THR A 456 5.89 24.43 4.03
C THR A 456 7.35 24.44 3.60
N GLY A 457 8.05 25.56 3.83
CA GLY A 457 9.48 25.65 3.60
C GLY A 457 10.24 24.83 4.64
N VAL A 458 11.12 23.93 4.21
CA VAL A 458 11.87 23.03 5.13
C VAL A 458 12.77 23.83 6.08
N GLN A 459 13.41 24.90 5.59
CA GLN A 459 14.29 25.73 6.43
C GLN A 459 13.51 26.55 7.48
N SER A 460 12.41 27.17 7.08
CA SER A 460 11.69 28.17 7.90
C SER A 460 10.57 27.58 8.73
N GLY A 461 9.99 26.45 8.29
CA GLY A 461 8.74 25.91 8.82
C GLY A 461 7.51 26.78 8.51
N LEU A 462 7.66 27.83 7.70
CA LEU A 462 6.58 28.73 7.30
C LEU A 462 5.82 28.19 6.08
N CYS A 463 4.56 28.58 5.97
CA CYS A 463 3.68 28.18 4.88
C CYS A 463 3.81 29.11 3.67
N LEU A 464 3.71 28.54 2.48
CA LEU A 464 3.50 29.26 1.23
C LEU A 464 2.11 29.92 1.27
N ASP A 465 2.07 31.24 1.12
CA ASP A 465 0.92 32.08 1.46
C ASP A 465 0.62 33.06 0.33
N VAL A 466 -0.62 33.09 -0.15
CA VAL A 466 -1.09 34.16 -1.04
C VAL A 466 -1.33 35.42 -0.20
N ASN A 467 -0.55 36.47 -0.48
CA ASN A 467 -0.52 37.66 0.36
C ASN A 467 -1.91 38.31 0.47
N GLY A 468 -2.33 38.56 1.71
CA GLY A 468 -3.62 39.19 2.03
C GLY A 468 -4.84 38.36 1.65
N ALA A 469 -4.69 37.05 1.43
CA ALA A 469 -5.75 36.15 0.95
C ALA A 469 -6.45 36.65 -0.33
N SER A 470 -5.70 37.37 -1.18
CA SER A 470 -6.21 37.90 -2.43
C SER A 470 -6.57 36.78 -3.41
N THR A 471 -7.64 36.98 -4.17
CA THR A 471 -8.04 36.10 -5.27
C THR A 471 -7.82 36.75 -6.65
N ALA A 472 -7.23 37.95 -6.69
CA ALA A 472 -6.95 38.67 -7.92
C ALA A 472 -5.75 38.05 -8.68
N ASP A 473 -5.78 38.15 -10.01
CA ASP A 473 -4.62 37.80 -10.83
C ASP A 473 -3.45 38.71 -10.49
N GLY A 474 -2.26 38.12 -10.37
CA GLY A 474 -1.04 38.82 -10.01
C GLY A 474 -0.85 39.07 -8.52
N ALA A 475 -1.68 38.45 -7.65
CA ALA A 475 -1.43 38.50 -6.22
C ALA A 475 -0.14 37.74 -5.88
N LEU A 476 0.77 38.41 -5.17
CA LEU A 476 2.10 37.87 -4.87
C LEU A 476 2.06 36.80 -3.77
N VAL A 477 2.97 35.84 -3.87
CA VAL A 477 3.14 34.77 -2.88
C VAL A 477 4.33 35.05 -1.97
N GLN A 478 4.18 34.70 -0.69
CA GLN A 478 5.16 34.91 0.37
C GLN A 478 5.21 33.71 1.32
N LEU A 479 6.11 33.76 2.30
CA LEU A 479 6.11 32.87 3.44
C LEU A 479 5.41 33.56 4.61
N TRP A 480 4.55 32.82 5.29
CA TRP A 480 3.86 33.31 6.48
C TRP A 480 3.68 32.19 7.51
N THR A 481 3.44 32.57 8.76
CA THR A 481 3.12 31.62 9.82
C THR A 481 1.91 30.79 9.41
N CYS A 482 2.05 29.47 9.51
CA CYS A 482 0.98 28.54 9.19
C CYS A 482 -0.22 28.78 10.12
N SER A 483 -1.33 29.21 9.55
CA SER A 483 -2.57 29.56 10.25
C SER A 483 -3.73 28.62 9.91
N GLY A 484 -3.56 27.76 8.89
CA GLY A 484 -4.60 26.87 8.38
C GLY A 484 -5.64 27.55 7.50
N GLN A 485 -5.49 28.85 7.21
CA GLN A 485 -6.39 29.61 6.36
C GLN A 485 -6.32 29.16 4.89
N SER A 486 -7.40 29.42 4.14
CA SER A 486 -7.57 28.94 2.75
C SER A 486 -6.52 29.48 1.78
N ASN A 487 -5.94 30.66 2.04
CA ASN A 487 -4.88 31.27 1.23
C ASN A 487 -3.50 30.60 1.43
N GLN A 488 -3.41 29.61 2.32
CA GLN A 488 -2.22 28.77 2.56
C GLN A 488 -2.46 27.31 2.13
N LYS A 489 -3.56 27.05 1.42
CA LYS A 489 -3.94 25.72 0.94
C LYS A 489 -3.64 25.59 -0.55
N TRP A 490 -2.96 24.52 -0.89
CA TRP A 490 -2.42 24.23 -2.21
C TRP A 490 -2.66 22.76 -2.56
N THR A 491 -2.92 22.50 -3.84
CA THR A 491 -3.00 21.14 -4.40
C THR A 491 -2.09 21.07 -5.62
N LEU A 492 -1.23 20.06 -5.68
CA LEU A 492 -0.40 19.79 -6.85
C LEU A 492 -1.08 18.71 -7.69
N GLY A 493 -1.41 19.00 -8.96
CA GLY A 493 -2.06 18.05 -9.85
C GLY A 493 -2.80 18.72 -11.00
#